data_AF-A0A7Y2CRY3-F1
#
_entry.id   AF-A0A7Y2CRY3-F1
#
_cell.length_a   1.000
_cell.length_b   1.000
_cell.length_c   1.000
_cell.angle_alpha   90.00
_cell.angle_beta   90.00
_cell.angle_gamma   90.00
#
_symmetry.space_group_name_H-M   'P 1'
#
loop_
_entity.id
_entity.type
_entity.pdbx_description
1 polymer ?
#
loop_
_entity_poly.entity_id
_entity_poly.type
_entity_poly.pdbx_seq_one_letter_code
_entity_poly.pdbx_strand_id
1 'polypeptide(L)' 'MATQHMNESWRRVKDQIKAVWSEHDFGDKEMKKARGDLSKMVDLIHDKTGEPRNEIMQKIIAFI' A
#
# COMPACT_ATOMS: atom_id res chain seq x y z
N MET A 1 -2.05 -21.12 2.56
CA MET A 1 -2.93 -20.25 3.37
C MET A 1 -2.11 -19.05 3.81
N ALA A 2 -2.54 -17.81 3.55
CA ALA A 2 -1.95 -16.66 4.22
C ALA A 2 -2.35 -16.73 5.71
N THR A 3 -1.38 -16.77 6.61
CA THR A 3 -1.62 -16.82 8.06
C THR A 3 -2.41 -15.59 8.52
N GLN A 4 -3.25 -15.73 9.56
CA GLN A 4 -4.04 -14.63 10.13
C GLN A 4 -3.17 -13.37 10.38
N HIS A 5 -1.94 -13.58 10.83
CA HIS A 5 -0.96 -12.53 11.03
C HIS A 5 -0.68 -11.70 9.76
N MET A 6 -0.51 -12.35 8.60
CA MET A 6 -0.32 -11.65 7.32
C MET A 6 -1.57 -10.86 6.88
N ASN A 7 -2.78 -11.24 7.32
CA ASN A 7 -4.01 -10.49 7.05
C ASN A 7 -4.08 -9.23 7.91
N GLU A 8 -3.68 -9.31 9.17
CA GLU A 8 -3.66 -8.17 10.09
C GLU A 8 -2.61 -7.14 9.70
N SER A 9 -1.38 -7.57 9.41
CA SER A 9 -0.33 -6.66 8.96
C SER A 9 -0.73 -5.95 7.67
N TRP A 10 -1.34 -6.66 6.72
CA TRP A 10 -1.86 -6.05 5.49
C TRP A 10 -2.96 -5.02 5.74
N ARG A 11 -3.91 -5.31 6.65
CA ARG A 11 -4.95 -4.34 7.01
C ARG A 11 -4.34 -3.06 7.55
N ARG A 12 -3.33 -3.17 8.42
CA ARG A 12 -2.62 -2.01 8.97
C ARG A 12 -1.96 -1.16 7.88
N VAL A 13 -1.18 -1.75 6.98
CA VAL A 13 -0.53 -0.93 5.94
C VAL A 13 -1.56 -0.36 4.96
N LYS A 14 -2.64 -1.08 4.65
CA LYS A 14 -3.74 -0.55 3.83
C LYS A 14 -4.40 0.66 4.48
N ASP A 15 -4.67 0.61 5.78
CA ASP A 15 -5.28 1.72 6.51
C ASP A 15 -4.33 2.91 6.58
N GLN A 16 -3.02 2.67 6.75
CA GLN A 16 -1.98 3.72 6.69
C GLN A 16 -1.89 4.35 5.30
N ILE A 17 -1.88 3.55 4.23
CA ILE A 17 -1.89 4.06 2.85
C ILE A 17 -3.14 4.93 2.62
N LYS A 18 -4.32 4.47 3.04
CA LYS A 18 -5.56 5.26 2.93
C LYS A 18 -5.54 6.53 3.77
N ALA A 19 -4.84 6.54 4.91
CA ALA A 19 -4.72 7.72 5.75
C ALA A 19 -3.77 8.76 5.13
N VAL A 20 -2.59 8.33 4.68
CA VAL A 20 -1.56 9.20 4.08
C VAL A 20 -2.03 9.78 2.75
N TRP A 21 -2.65 8.95 1.91
CA TRP A 21 -3.11 9.33 0.58
C TRP A 21 -4.64 9.36 0.49
N SER A 22 -5.30 9.88 1.54
CA SER A 22 -6.77 9.93 1.62
C SER A 22 -7.44 10.70 0.48
N GLU A 23 -6.70 11.59 -0.19
CA GLU A 23 -7.15 12.35 -1.36
C GLU A 23 -7.24 11.49 -2.64
N HIS A 24 -6.63 10.30 -2.66
CA HIS A 24 -6.59 9.41 -3.83
C HIS A 24 -7.35 8.11 -3.59
N ASP A 25 -8.23 7.74 -4.53
CA ASP A 25 -8.88 6.42 -4.52
C ASP A 25 -8.01 5.37 -5.23
N PHE A 26 -7.51 4.43 -4.43
CA PHE A 26 -6.63 3.35 -4.88
C PHE A 26 -7.36 2.09 -5.34
N GLY A 27 -8.69 2.02 -5.20
CA GLY A 27 -9.48 0.84 -5.53
C GLY A 27 -9.15 -0.40 -4.68
N ASP A 28 -10.13 -0.92 -3.94
CA ASP A 28 -9.91 -2.06 -3.02
C ASP A 28 -9.33 -3.30 -3.72
N LYS A 29 -9.77 -3.55 -4.96
CA LYS A 29 -9.30 -4.68 -5.78
C LYS A 29 -7.82 -4.56 -6.15
N GLU A 30 -7.37 -3.38 -6.53
CA GLU A 30 -5.99 -3.16 -6.98
C GLU A 30 -5.03 -3.16 -5.79
N MET A 31 -5.41 -2.52 -4.67
CA MET A 31 -4.70 -2.68 -3.40
C MET A 31 -4.59 -4.16 -3.00
N LYS A 32 -5.68 -4.93 -3.09
CA LYS A 32 -5.68 -6.35 -2.73
C LYS A 32 -4.80 -7.20 -3.66
N LYS A 33 -4.62 -6.82 -4.92
CA LYS A 33 -3.67 -7.46 -5.85
C LYS A 33 -2.22 -7.10 -5.55
N ALA A 34 -1.97 -5.87 -5.11
CA ALA A 34 -0.65 -5.41 -4.68
C ALA A 34 -0.24 -5.98 -3.30
N ARG A 35 -1.19 -6.54 -2.55
CA ARG A 35 -0.95 -7.17 -1.26
C ARG A 35 0.21 -8.17 -1.28
N GLY A 36 1.17 -7.95 -0.38
CA GLY A 36 2.33 -8.82 -0.21
C GLY A 36 3.45 -8.59 -1.24
N ASP A 37 3.28 -7.63 -2.14
CA ASP A 37 4.27 -7.22 -3.13
C ASP A 37 4.50 -5.71 -3.00
N LEU A 38 5.60 -5.34 -2.32
CA LEU A 38 5.95 -3.94 -2.06
C LEU A 38 6.10 -3.15 -3.36
N SER A 39 6.68 -3.74 -4.41
CA SER A 39 6.88 -3.05 -5.69
C SER A 39 5.54 -2.69 -6.32
N LYS A 40 4.57 -3.61 -6.31
CA LYS A 40 3.22 -3.33 -6.83
C LYS A 40 2.47 -2.28 -6.03
N MET A 41 2.68 -2.21 -4.71
CA MET A 41 2.09 -1.13 -3.90
C MET A 41 2.69 0.21 -4.28
N VAL A 42 4.01 0.26 -4.44
CA VAL A 42 4.73 1.48 -4.82
C VAL A 42 4.29 1.95 -6.21
N ASP A 43 4.21 1.06 -7.19
CA ASP A 43 3.74 1.37 -8.55
C ASP A 43 2.30 1.88 -8.55
N LEU A 44 1.40 1.20 -7.83
CA LEU A 44 0.01 1.62 -7.72
C LEU A 44 -0.15 3.00 -7.10
N ILE A 45 0.67 3.32 -6.09
CA ILE A 45 0.62 4.64 -5.47
C ILE A 45 1.22 5.69 -6.42
N HIS A 46 2.35 5.39 -7.05
CA HIS A 46 2.99 6.27 -8.03
C HIS A 46 2.06 6.62 -9.19
N ASP A 47 1.35 5.64 -9.74
CA ASP A 47 0.41 5.83 -10.85
C ASP A 47 -0.79 6.72 -10.47
N LYS A 48 -1.15 6.77 -9.18
CA LYS A 48 -2.31 7.54 -8.68
C LYS A 48 -1.95 8.92 -8.16
N THR A 49 -0.79 9.04 -7.51
CA THR A 49 -0.37 10.26 -6.81
C THR A 49 0.67 11.05 -7.59
N GLY A 50 1.39 10.39 -8.51
CA GLY A 50 2.56 10.95 -9.19
C GLY A 50 3.80 11.09 -8.28
N GLU A 51 3.72 10.68 -7.02
CA GLU A 51 4.85 10.78 -6.08
C GLU A 51 6.03 9.89 -6.51
N PRO A 52 7.28 10.29 -6.23
CA PRO A 52 8.44 9.46 -6.55
C PRO A 52 8.37 8.10 -5.85
N ARG A 53 8.63 7.01 -6.60
CA ARG A 53 8.64 5.64 -6.08
C ARG A 53 9.48 5.49 -4.80
N ASN A 54 10.62 6.18 -4.72
CA ASN A 54 11.49 6.13 -3.54
C ASN A 54 10.83 6.70 -2.28
N GLU A 55 10.09 7.81 -2.40
CA GLU A 55 9.38 8.43 -1.27
C GLU A 55 8.22 7.55 -0.81
N ILE A 56 7.47 6.98 -1.76
CA ILE A 56 6.39 6.04 -1.47
C ILE A 56 6.95 4.81 -0.75
N MET A 57 8.06 4.24 -1.24
CA MET A 57 8.69 3.08 -0.62
C MET A 57 9.14 3.39 0.81
N GLN A 58 9.77 4.55 1.05
CA GLN A 58 10.16 4.99 2.40
C GLN A 58 8.94 5.08 3.33
N LYS A 59 7.83 5.68 2.87
CA LYS A 59 6.59 5.78 3.64
C LYS A 59 6.02 4.40 3.97
N ILE A 60 5.97 3.47 3.00
CA ILE A 60 5.45 2.12 3.22
C ILE A 60 6.31 1.32 4.19
N ILE A 61 7.64 1.38 4.06
CA ILE A 61 8.57 0.68 4.97
C ILE A 61 8.40 1.18 6.40
N ALA A 62 8.11 2.47 6.61
CA ALA A 62 7.84 3.01 7.93
C ALA A 62 6.55 2.46 8.59
N PHE A 63 5.66 1.81 7.83
CA PHE A 63 4.43 1.18 8.34
C PHE A 63 4.55 -0.33 8.64
N ILE A 64 5.66 -0.96 8.23
CA ILE A 64 5.93 -2.40 8.39
C ILE A 64 6.77 -2.61 9.66
#